data_AF-A0A951ZKS6-F1
#
_entry.id   AF-A0A951ZKS6-F1
#
_cell.length_a   1.000
_cell.length_b   1.000
_cell.length_c   1.000
_cell.angle_alpha   90.00
_cell.angle_beta   90.00
_cell.angle_gamma   90.00
#
_symmetry.space_group_name_H-M   'P 1'
#
loop_
_entity.id
_entity.type
_entity.pdbx_description
1 polymer ?
#
loop_
_entity_poly.entity_id
_entity_poly.type
_entity_poly.pdbx_seq_one_letter_code
_entity_poly.pdbx_strand_id
1 'polypeptide(L)'
;MKRLINMPIRILYISLFFLFVVSSCKQKENAPDISHIKFNTPVLRFDQDLFANLNPDTQTVQYLQNKYPLFYKLYIEKIAAISSLTDTSSYAYLRYFINDQDMQAIYDETNNQFTSFDTYTEKINTSLRYYNYYF
;
A
#
# COMPACT_ATOMS: atom_id res chain seq x y z
N MET A 1 -21.95 -40.25 -38.51
CA MET A 1 -22.28 -38.80 -38.46
C MET A 1 -23.78 -38.48 -38.41
N LYS A 2 -24.67 -39.33 -37.84
CA LYS A 2 -26.13 -39.05 -37.78
C LYS A 2 -26.70 -38.72 -36.38
N ARG A 3 -25.89 -38.86 -35.32
CA ARG A 3 -26.34 -38.60 -33.93
C ARG A 3 -26.42 -37.12 -33.53
N LEU A 4 -25.75 -36.23 -34.27
CA LEU A 4 -25.78 -34.78 -34.00
C LEU A 4 -27.10 -34.11 -34.41
N ILE A 5 -27.95 -34.79 -35.21
CA ILE A 5 -29.14 -34.20 -35.83
C ILE A 5 -30.42 -34.39 -34.98
N ASN A 6 -30.43 -35.30 -34.00
CA ASN A 6 -31.60 -35.62 -33.17
C ASN A 6 -31.52 -35.03 -31.75
N MET A 7 -30.78 -33.94 -31.55
CA MET A 7 -30.79 -33.25 -30.26
C MET A 7 -32.17 -32.59 -30.09
N PRO A 8 -32.96 -32.91 -29.04
CA PRO A 8 -34.29 -32.35 -28.88
C PRO A 8 -34.16 -30.83 -28.82
N ILE A 9 -34.99 -30.15 -29.60
CA ILE A 9 -35.02 -28.68 -29.78
C ILE A 9 -34.91 -27.90 -28.45
N ARG A 10 -35.42 -28.47 -27.35
CA ARG A 10 -35.29 -27.91 -25.99
C ARG A 10 -33.84 -27.80 -25.50
N ILE A 11 -32.99 -28.80 -25.77
CA ILE A 11 -31.57 -28.78 -25.40
C ILE A 11 -30.81 -27.77 -26.28
N LEU A 12 -31.21 -27.60 -27.55
CA LEU A 12 -30.67 -26.54 -28.40
C LEU A 12 -30.97 -25.15 -27.82
N TYR A 13 -32.21 -24.90 -27.40
CA TYR A 13 -32.59 -23.64 -26.75
C TYR A 13 -31.87 -23.41 -25.43
N ILE A 14 -31.72 -24.44 -24.59
CA ILE A 14 -30.96 -24.35 -23.33
C ILE A 14 -29.49 -24.05 -23.61
N SER A 15 -28.88 -24.71 -24.60
CA SER A 15 -27.50 -24.47 -25.00
C SER A 15 -27.30 -23.06 -25.55
N LEU A 16 -28.24 -22.57 -26.35
CA LEU A 16 -28.20 -21.22 -26.92
C LEU A 16 -28.38 -20.14 -25.84
N PHE A 17 -29.30 -20.36 -24.90
CA PHE A 17 -29.49 -19.51 -23.73
C PHE A 17 -28.23 -19.48 -22.86
N PHE A 18 -27.63 -20.64 -22.60
CA PHE A 18 -26.39 -20.73 -21.84
C PHE A 18 -25.26 -19.95 -22.51
N LEU A 19 -25.06 -20.13 -23.83
CA LEU A 19 -24.09 -19.36 -24.64
C LEU A 19 -24.31 -17.84 -24.55
N PHE A 20 -25.56 -17.39 -24.52
CA PHE A 20 -25.91 -15.98 -24.39
C PHE A 20 -25.55 -15.42 -23.00
N VAL A 21 -25.79 -16.20 -21.94
CA VAL A 21 -25.46 -15.82 -20.56
C VAL A 21 -23.95 -15.73 -20.34
N VAL A 22 -23.15 -16.68 -20.85
CA VAL A 22 -21.68 -16.62 -20.72
C VAL A 22 -21.06 -15.48 -21.54
N SER A 23 -21.69 -15.06 -22.64
CA SER A 23 -21.19 -13.96 -23.49
C SER A 23 -21.41 -12.56 -22.91
N SER A 24 -22.29 -12.44 -21.90
CA SER A 24 -22.61 -11.16 -21.24
C SER A 24 -21.56 -10.75 -20.21
N CYS A 25 -20.75 -11.69 -19.71
CA CYS A 25 -19.66 -11.41 -18.78
C CYS A 25 -18.43 -10.88 -19.53
N LYS A 26 -18.56 -9.69 -20.13
CA LYS A 26 -17.40 -8.94 -20.59
C LYS A 26 -16.96 -8.04 -19.44
N GLN A 27 -15.89 -8.43 -18.76
CA GLN A 27 -15.20 -7.58 -17.81
C GLN A 27 -14.58 -6.41 -18.59
N LYS A 28 -15.37 -5.37 -18.82
CA LYS A 28 -14.90 -4.16 -19.46
C LYS A 28 -14.19 -3.36 -18.38
N GLU A 29 -12.88 -3.16 -18.53
CA GLU A 29 -12.17 -2.10 -17.80
C GLU A 29 -12.76 -0.78 -18.28
N ASN A 30 -13.78 -0.29 -17.57
CA ASN A 30 -14.36 1.04 -17.80
C ASN A 30 -13.49 2.13 -17.15
N ALA A 31 -12.21 1.85 -16.91
CA ALA A 31 -11.31 2.81 -16.33
C ALA A 31 -11.00 3.91 -17.35
N PRO A 32 -11.12 5.20 -16.97
CA PRO A 32 -10.73 6.30 -17.83
C PRO A 32 -9.22 6.28 -18.07
N ASP A 33 -8.80 6.75 -19.24
CA ASP A 33 -7.37 6.92 -19.52
C ASP A 33 -6.79 8.07 -18.68
N ILE A 34 -5.95 7.72 -17.71
CA ILE A 34 -5.28 8.65 -16.80
C ILE A 34 -3.80 8.88 -17.16
N SER A 35 -3.32 8.40 -18.31
CA SER A 35 -1.91 8.52 -18.72
C SER A 35 -1.43 9.96 -18.85
N HIS A 36 -2.35 10.90 -19.13
CA HIS A 36 -2.07 12.32 -19.25
C HIS A 36 -1.90 13.04 -17.89
N ILE A 37 -2.35 12.44 -16.78
CA ILE A 37 -2.25 13.04 -15.45
C ILE A 37 -0.86 12.74 -14.89
N LYS A 38 0.01 13.75 -14.79
CA LYS A 38 1.34 13.60 -14.19
C LYS A 38 1.25 13.75 -12.68
N PHE A 39 1.30 12.63 -11.97
CA PHE A 39 1.39 12.59 -10.51
C PHE A 39 2.68 11.86 -10.15
N ASN A 40 3.64 12.58 -9.57
CA ASN A 40 4.94 12.04 -9.18
C ASN A 40 5.26 12.46 -7.74
N THR A 41 4.52 11.88 -6.79
CA THR A 41 4.81 12.10 -5.38
C THR A 41 5.77 11.01 -4.91
N PRO A 42 6.97 11.37 -4.42
CA PRO A 42 7.89 10.39 -3.87
C PRO A 42 7.26 9.75 -2.63
N VAL A 43 7.29 8.43 -2.55
CA VAL A 43 6.90 7.71 -1.35
C VAL A 43 8.08 7.66 -0.41
N LEU A 44 7.88 8.12 0.83
CA LEU A 44 8.93 8.19 1.85
C LEU A 44 8.82 7.00 2.80
N ARG A 45 9.92 6.28 3.00
CA ARG A 45 10.04 5.15 3.93
C ARG A 45 10.47 5.63 5.31
N PHE A 46 9.51 6.13 6.09
CA PHE A 46 9.75 6.61 7.46
C PHE A 46 10.38 5.55 8.35
N ASP A 47 9.96 4.30 8.20
CA ASP A 47 10.49 3.14 8.90
C ASP A 47 12.00 2.99 8.72
N GLN A 48 12.51 3.13 7.49
CA GLN A 48 13.94 3.03 7.21
C GLN A 48 14.72 4.15 7.90
N ASP A 49 14.22 5.39 7.84
CA ASP A 49 14.85 6.53 8.50
C ASP A 49 14.80 6.43 10.04
N LEU A 50 13.72 5.87 10.59
CA LEU A 50 13.54 5.66 12.03
C LEU A 50 14.54 4.64 12.57
N PHE A 51 14.69 3.50 11.90
CA PHE A 51 15.56 2.39 12.34
C PHE A 51 17.01 2.54 11.87
N ALA A 52 17.35 3.54 11.05
CA ALA A 52 18.71 3.79 10.58
C ALA A 52 19.71 4.11 11.72
N ASN A 53 19.23 4.70 12.82
CA ASN A 53 20.04 4.99 13.99
C ASN A 53 19.42 4.35 15.24
N LEU A 54 20.02 3.25 15.71
CA LEU A 54 19.61 2.56 16.93
C LEU A 54 19.88 3.37 18.20
N ASN A 55 20.66 4.45 18.12
CA ASN A 55 20.95 5.31 19.25
C ASN A 55 20.51 6.75 18.95
N PRO A 56 19.19 7.01 18.82
CA PRO A 56 18.69 8.31 18.43
C PRO A 56 19.09 9.36 19.48
N ASP A 57 19.51 10.50 18.96
CA ASP A 57 19.86 11.70 19.68
C ASP A 57 18.97 12.87 19.22
N THR A 58 19.23 14.06 19.75
CA THR A 58 18.45 15.26 19.39
C THR A 58 18.53 15.57 17.89
N GLN A 59 19.67 15.34 17.24
CA GLN A 59 19.82 15.60 15.80
C GLN A 59 18.99 14.63 14.97
N THR A 60 19.00 13.35 15.32
CA THR A 60 18.19 12.30 14.68
C THR A 60 16.70 12.64 14.77
N VAL A 61 16.23 13.03 15.95
CA VAL A 61 14.82 13.39 16.15
C VAL A 61 14.44 14.66 15.38
N GLN A 62 15.28 15.70 15.41
CA GLN A 62 15.03 16.91 14.63
C GLN A 62 14.98 16.62 13.13
N TYR A 63 15.88 15.76 12.63
CA TYR A 63 15.85 15.31 11.24
C TYR A 63 14.52 14.62 10.91
N LEU A 64 14.07 13.66 11.73
CA LEU A 64 12.81 12.95 11.53
C LEU A 64 11.60 13.90 11.59
N GLN A 65 11.58 14.84 12.54
CA GLN A 65 10.52 15.84 12.66
C GLN A 65 10.47 16.77 11.44
N ASN A 66 11.62 17.21 10.93
CA ASN A 66 11.69 18.11 9.79
C ASN A 66 11.33 17.42 8.48
N LYS A 67 11.75 16.17 8.29
CA LYS A 67 11.44 15.38 7.08
C LYS A 67 10.00 14.85 7.09
N TYR A 68 9.44 14.56 8.27
CA TYR A 68 8.12 13.94 8.45
C TYR A 68 7.22 14.72 9.43
N PRO A 69 6.92 16.01 9.19
CA PRO A 69 6.34 16.89 10.21
C PRO A 69 4.98 16.44 10.76
N LEU A 70 4.10 15.92 9.91
CA LEU A 70 2.80 15.39 10.34
C LEU A 70 2.91 13.93 10.80
N PHE A 71 3.73 13.14 10.10
CA PHE A 71 3.76 11.69 10.29
C PHE A 71 4.56 11.27 11.52
N TYR A 72 5.66 11.97 11.85
CA TYR A 72 6.47 11.69 13.02
C TYR A 72 5.63 11.71 14.30
N LYS A 73 4.89 12.80 14.52
CA LYS A 73 4.03 12.93 15.71
C LYS A 73 2.99 11.82 15.77
N LEU A 74 2.33 11.54 14.65
CA LEU A 74 1.31 10.48 14.56
C LEU A 74 1.91 9.11 14.88
N TYR A 75 3.06 8.78 14.30
CA TYR A 75 3.70 7.49 14.51
C TYR A 75 4.11 7.32 15.97
N ILE A 76 4.83 8.30 16.53
CA ILE A 76 5.35 8.19 17.89
C ILE A 76 4.21 8.08 18.92
N GLU A 77 3.16 8.88 18.78
CA GLU A 77 2.06 8.90 19.75
C GLU A 77 1.05 7.77 19.55
N LYS A 78 0.76 7.37 18.31
CA LYS A 78 -0.36 6.46 17.98
C LYS A 78 0.08 5.05 17.61
N ILE A 79 1.31 4.87 17.16
CA ILE A 79 1.85 3.57 16.74
C ILE A 79 2.84 3.07 17.78
N ALA A 80 3.88 3.86 18.08
CA ALA A 80 4.87 3.50 19.10
C ALA A 80 4.35 3.69 20.54
N ALA A 81 3.19 4.35 20.71
CA ALA A 81 2.55 4.62 21.99
C ALA A 81 3.47 5.34 23.01
N ILE A 82 4.41 6.16 22.53
CA ILE A 82 5.32 6.91 23.38
C ILE A 82 4.63 8.21 23.80
N SER A 83 4.35 8.34 25.10
CA SER A 83 3.64 9.49 25.65
C SER A 83 4.52 10.74 25.68
N SER A 84 4.06 11.78 24.99
CA SER A 84 4.68 13.10 24.85
C SER A 84 6.06 13.11 24.18
N LEU A 85 6.28 14.07 23.27
CA LEU A 85 7.55 14.29 22.55
C LEU A 85 8.41 15.42 23.16
N THR A 86 7.95 16.02 24.25
CA THR A 86 8.50 17.28 24.78
C THR A 86 9.52 17.10 25.89
N ASP A 87 9.74 15.87 26.36
CA ASP A 87 10.58 15.61 27.51
C ASP A 87 11.79 14.75 27.12
N THR A 88 12.89 14.91 27.86
CA THR A 88 14.14 14.18 27.60
C THR A 88 13.93 12.67 27.78
N SER A 89 12.93 12.28 28.56
CA SER A 89 12.45 10.91 28.75
C SER A 89 11.93 10.27 27.45
N SER A 90 11.37 11.04 26.52
CA SER A 90 10.85 10.56 25.23
C SER A 90 11.93 9.93 24.36
N TYR A 91 13.19 10.41 24.44
CA TYR A 91 14.31 9.83 23.71
C TYR A 91 14.68 8.44 24.22
N ALA A 92 14.57 8.22 25.53
CA ALA A 92 14.83 6.91 26.12
C ALA A 92 13.77 5.91 25.64
N TYR A 93 12.49 6.28 25.64
CA TYR A 93 11.42 5.42 25.12
C TYR A 93 11.55 5.12 23.63
N LEU A 94 11.93 6.11 22.82
CA LEU A 94 12.19 5.90 21.40
C LEU A 94 13.36 4.93 21.18
N ARG A 95 14.43 5.10 21.95
CA ARG A 95 15.56 4.17 21.91
C ARG A 95 15.14 2.76 22.34
N TYR A 96 14.37 2.62 23.42
CA TYR A 96 13.84 1.32 23.83
C TYR A 96 12.99 0.69 22.72
N PHE A 97 12.13 1.45 22.06
CA PHE A 97 11.30 0.95 20.96
C PHE A 97 12.13 0.45 19.77
N ILE A 98 13.13 1.23 19.32
CA ILE A 98 13.96 0.87 18.15
C ILE A 98 14.93 -0.28 18.46
N ASN A 99 15.31 -0.46 19.73
CA ASN A 99 16.20 -1.56 20.16
C ASN A 99 15.44 -2.78 20.68
N ASP A 100 14.11 -2.72 20.75
CA ASP A 100 13.31 -3.87 21.12
C ASP A 100 13.46 -4.97 20.07
N GLN A 101 13.69 -6.20 20.54
CA GLN A 101 14.01 -7.33 19.66
C GLN A 101 12.86 -7.65 18.70
N ASP A 102 11.62 -7.55 19.17
CA ASP A 102 10.45 -7.83 18.33
C ASP A 102 10.28 -6.72 17.29
N MET A 103 10.54 -5.46 17.67
CA MET A 103 10.50 -4.35 16.72
C MET A 103 11.58 -4.45 15.63
N GLN A 104 12.80 -4.86 15.99
CA GLN A 104 13.86 -5.11 15.01
C GLN A 104 13.52 -6.27 14.07
N ALA A 105 13.00 -7.38 14.61
CA ALA A 105 12.59 -8.52 13.79
C ALA A 105 11.48 -8.13 12.78
N ILE A 106 10.49 -7.35 13.23
CA ILE A 106 9.42 -6.84 12.35
C ILE A 106 10.00 -5.89 11.29
N TYR A 107 10.91 -5.00 11.67
CA TYR A 107 11.57 -4.09 10.72
C TYR A 107 12.35 -4.87 9.66
N ASP A 108 13.15 -5.85 10.06
CA ASP A 108 13.95 -6.67 9.14
C ASP A 108 13.08 -7.48 8.19
N GLU A 109 12.03 -8.13 8.70
CA GLU A 109 11.08 -8.87 7.86
C GLU A 109 10.35 -7.93 6.87
N THR A 110 9.93 -6.76 7.34
CA THR A 110 9.31 -5.74 6.49
C THR A 110 10.29 -5.26 5.41
N ASN A 111 11.53 -4.96 5.76
CA ASN A 111 12.50 -4.46 4.79
C ASN A 111 12.90 -5.54 3.76
N ASN A 112 12.96 -6.81 4.17
CA ASN A 112 13.16 -7.94 3.27
C ASN A 112 11.98 -8.09 2.30
N GLN A 113 10.74 -8.07 2.81
CA GLN A 113 9.54 -8.20 1.99
C GLN A 113 9.34 -7.01 1.03
N PHE A 114 9.73 -5.80 1.46
CA PHE A 114 9.56 -4.54 0.72
C PHE A 114 10.91 -3.92 0.32
N THR A 115 11.83 -4.76 -0.18
CA THR A 115 13.19 -4.35 -0.59
C THR A 115 13.16 -3.27 -1.67
N SER A 116 12.31 -3.41 -2.70
CA SER A 116 11.98 -2.33 -3.64
C SER A 116 10.57 -1.84 -3.38
N PHE A 117 10.41 -0.52 -3.32
CA PHE A 117 9.11 0.12 -3.18
C PHE A 117 8.53 0.61 -4.50
N ASP A 118 9.23 0.42 -5.63
CA ASP A 118 8.87 1.03 -6.92
C ASP A 118 7.49 0.62 -7.41
N THR A 119 7.14 -0.66 -7.24
CA THR A 119 5.82 -1.18 -7.59
C THR A 119 4.71 -0.54 -6.74
N TYR A 120 4.97 -0.29 -5.46
CA TYR A 120 4.01 0.35 -4.56
C TYR A 120 3.91 1.85 -4.83
N THR A 121 5.04 2.51 -5.11
CA THR A 121 5.09 3.90 -5.56
C THR A 121 4.23 4.09 -6.81
N GLU A 122 4.36 3.21 -7.81
CA GLU A 122 3.54 3.31 -9.03
C GLU A 122 2.06 3.05 -8.76
N LYS A 123 1.72 2.09 -7.89
CA LYS A 123 0.33 1.84 -7.47
C LYS A 123 -0.29 3.02 -6.72
N ILE A 124 0.48 3.67 -5.84
CA ILE A 124 0.05 4.87 -5.10
C ILE A 124 -0.15 6.02 -6.07
N ASN A 125 0.84 6.31 -6.94
CA ASN A 125 0.71 7.37 -7.95
C ASN A 125 -0.48 7.11 -8.88
N THR A 126 -0.68 5.86 -9.32
CA THR A 126 -1.86 5.47 -10.12
C THR A 126 -3.17 5.75 -9.38
N SER A 127 -3.26 5.36 -8.11
CA SER A 127 -4.44 5.61 -7.28
C SER A 127 -4.72 7.11 -7.11
N LEU A 128 -3.67 7.92 -6.94
CA LEU A 128 -3.79 9.37 -6.81
C LEU A 128 -4.15 10.05 -8.13
N ARG A 129 -3.68 9.54 -9.28
CA ARG A 129 -4.15 9.97 -10.61
C ARG A 129 -5.65 9.70 -10.79
N TYR A 130 -6.13 8.52 -10.40
CA TYR A 130 -7.57 8.24 -10.43
C TYR A 130 -8.34 9.13 -9.46
N TYR A 131 -7.83 9.34 -8.25
CA TYR A 131 -8.44 10.24 -7.29
C TYR A 131 -8.61 11.64 -7.89
N ASN A 132 -7.56 12.19 -8.51
CA ASN A 132 -7.61 13.49 -9.17
C ASN A 132 -8.54 13.52 -10.40
N TYR A 133 -8.72 12.40 -11.10
CA TYR A 133 -9.66 12.33 -12.22
C TYR A 133 -11.12 12.40 -11.75
N TYR A 134 -11.44 11.74 -10.63
CA TYR A 134 -12.81 11.59 -10.16
C TYR A 134 -13.28 12.67 -9.15
N PHE A 135 -12.35 13.34 -8.46
CA PHE A 135 -12.63 14.31 -7.39
C PHE A 135 -11.84 15.61 -7.60
#